data_AF-A0A450YLD6-F1
#
_entry.id   AF-A0A450YLD6-F1
#
_cell.length_a   1.000
_cell.length_b   1.000
_cell.length_c   1.000
_cell.angle_alpha   90.00
_cell.angle_beta   90.00
_cell.angle_gamma   90.00
#
_symmetry.space_group_name_H-M   'P 1'
#
loop_
_entity.id
_entity.type
_entity.pdbx_description
1 polymer ?
#
loop_
_entity_poly.entity_id
_entity_poly.type
_entity_poly.pdbx_seq_one_letter_code
_entity_poly.pdbx_strand_id
1 'polypeptide(L)' 'MYAHRMETTVDETGAVTLDALPFTPGDEVEIIILKRETSDVSGQPSLSFARVAEAFRGKIKDAPADLSTNPAYFDGFGQ' A
#
# COMPACT_ATOMS: atom_id res chain seq x y z
N MET A 1 3.05 4.73 -25.77
CA MET A 1 4.20 5.00 -24.89
C MET A 1 4.29 3.91 -23.84
N TYR A 2 5.47 3.32 -23.66
CA TYR A 2 5.74 2.36 -22.58
C TYR A 2 6.48 3.10 -21.47
N ALA A 3 5.91 3.16 -20.27
CA ALA A 3 6.53 3.81 -19.13
C ALA A 3 7.44 2.82 -18.39
N HIS A 4 8.72 3.16 -18.25
CA HIS A 4 9.65 2.41 -17.41
C HIS A 4 9.81 3.11 -16.07
N ARG A 5 9.52 2.41 -14.96
CA ARG A 5 9.67 2.95 -13.61
C ARG A 5 10.99 2.47 -13.00
N MET A 6 11.80 3.42 -12.57
CA MET A 6 13.00 3.18 -11.78
C MET A 6 12.87 3.88 -10.42
N GLU A 7 13.45 3.29 -9.38
CA GLU A 7 13.50 3.87 -8.05
C GLU A 7 14.96 4.18 -7.70
N THR A 8 15.25 5.43 -7.39
CA THR A 8 16.58 5.87 -7.00
C THR A 8 16.48 7.03 -6.00
N THR A 9 17.58 7.33 -5.32
CA THR A 9 17.70 8.43 -4.38
C THR A 9 18.57 9.53 -4.97
N VAL A 10 18.24 10.79 -4.68
CA VAL A 10 19.11 11.92 -5.00
C VAL A 10 20.34 11.86 -4.09
N ASP A 11 21.53 11.96 -4.67
CA ASP A 11 22.77 11.94 -3.90
C ASP A 11 23.05 13.28 -3.16
N GLU A 12 24.13 13.32 -2.39
CA GLU A 12 24.52 14.50 -1.59
C GLU A 12 24.82 15.74 -2.44
N THR A 13 25.12 15.55 -3.73
CA THR A 13 25.38 16.65 -4.68
C THR A 13 24.10 17.17 -5.33
N GLY A 14 22.96 16.50 -5.11
CA GLY A 14 21.71 16.80 -5.79
C GLY A 14 21.57 16.11 -7.15
N ALA A 15 22.50 15.22 -7.52
CA ALA A 15 22.49 14.54 -8.80
C ALA A 15 21.69 13.23 -8.73
N VAL A 16 21.15 12.84 -9.90
CA VAL A 16 20.49 11.55 -10.12
C VAL A 16 21.12 10.93 -11.36
N THR A 17 21.76 9.78 -11.19
CA THR A 17 22.30 9.01 -12.31
C THR A 17 21.26 7.96 -12.73
N LEU A 18 20.91 7.96 -14.01
CA LEU A 18 19.96 7.01 -14.59
C LEU A 18 20.74 6.01 -15.46
N ASP A 19 21.03 4.82 -14.91
CA ASP A 19 21.77 3.76 -15.60
C ASP A 19 20.85 2.64 -16.08
N ALA A 20 21.32 1.87 -17.07
CA ALA A 20 20.66 0.66 -17.59
C ALA A 20 19.20 0.86 -18.08
N LEU A 21 18.89 2.02 -18.64
CA LEU A 21 17.57 2.29 -19.22
C LEU A 21 17.30 1.34 -20.41
N PRO A 22 16.07 0.81 -20.55
CA PRO A 22 15.72 -0.12 -21.62
C PRO A 22 15.43 0.60 -22.96
N PHE A 23 16.26 1.58 -23.32
CA PHE A 23 16.14 2.37 -24.54
C PHE A 23 17.38 2.18 -25.42
N THR A 24 17.20 2.41 -26.71
CA THR A 24 18.25 2.27 -27.72
C THR A 24 18.76 3.65 -28.19
N PRO A 25 20.00 3.74 -28.69
CA PRO A 25 20.51 4.99 -29.24
C PRO A 25 19.61 5.50 -30.37
N GLY A 26 19.12 6.73 -30.24
CA GLY A 26 18.23 7.38 -31.22
C GLY A 26 16.75 7.38 -30.83
N ASP A 27 16.37 6.69 -29.74
CA ASP A 27 15.00 6.78 -29.22
C ASP A 27 14.72 8.15 -28.62
N GLU A 28 13.59 8.75 -28.99
CA GLU A 28 13.05 9.92 -28.30
C GLU A 28 12.35 9.47 -27.01
N VAL A 29 12.84 9.97 -25.88
CA VAL A 29 12.34 9.59 -24.55
C VAL A 29 11.89 10.82 -23.76
N GLU A 30 10.82 10.64 -22.99
CA GLU A 30 10.33 11.64 -22.03
C GLU A 30 10.59 11.13 -20.61
N ILE A 31 11.11 12.01 -19.74
CA ILE A 31 11.46 11.67 -18.36
C ILE A 31 10.55 12.46 -17.40
N ILE A 32 9.85 11.75 -16.53
CA ILE A 32 9.02 12.33 -15.46
C ILE A 32 9.65 12.00 -14.11
N ILE A 33 10.08 13.02 -13.37
CA ILE A 33 10.68 12.88 -12.03
C ILE A 33 9.64 13.30 -10.99
N LEU A 34 9.33 12.39 -10.07
CA LEU A 34 8.39 12.64 -8.97
C LEU A 34 9.11 12.52 -7.63
N LYS A 35 8.99 13.54 -6.78
CA LYS A 35 9.43 13.43 -5.39
C LYS A 35 8.53 12.40 -4.71
N ARG A 36 9.13 11.35 -4.14
CA ARG A 36 8.38 10.46 -3.26
C ARG A 36 8.08 11.19 -1.97
N GLU A 37 6.80 11.35 -1.69
CA GLU A 37 6.35 11.47 -0.32
C GLU A 37 6.67 10.12 0.33
N THR A 38 7.75 10.06 1.11
CA THR A 38 7.74 9.11 2.22
C THR A 38 6.48 9.45 2.96
N SER A 39 5.49 8.56 2.95
CA SER A 39 4.38 8.72 3.87
C SER A 39 5.02 8.85 5.23
N ASP A 40 5.10 10.07 5.74
CA ASP A 40 5.05 10.31 7.16
C ASP A 40 3.69 9.72 7.52
N VAL A 41 3.68 8.40 7.74
CA VAL A 41 2.72 7.74 8.61
C VAL A 41 3.04 8.34 9.96
N SER A 42 2.60 9.58 10.11
CA SER A 42 2.83 10.43 11.24
C SER A 42 2.10 9.76 12.39
N GLY A 43 2.88 9.11 13.24
CA GLY A 43 2.55 8.88 14.64
C GLY A 43 1.48 7.84 14.97
N GLN A 44 0.92 7.07 14.02
CA GLN A 44 0.17 5.87 14.42
C GLN A 44 1.16 4.69 14.52
N PRO A 45 1.40 4.15 15.74
CA PRO A 45 2.09 2.88 15.84
C PRO A 45 1.35 1.90 14.95
N SER A 46 2.07 1.20 14.08
CA SER A 46 1.53 0.06 13.35
C SER A 46 1.17 -1.01 14.38
N LEU A 47 0.00 -0.88 15.00
CA LEU A 47 -0.53 -1.91 15.87
C LEU A 47 -0.83 -3.09 14.97
N SER A 48 -0.27 -4.25 15.31
CA SER A 48 -0.64 -5.48 14.62
C SER A 48 -2.15 -5.66 14.69
N PHE A 49 -2.73 -6.29 13.68
CA PHE A 49 -4.15 -6.64 13.67
C PHE A 49 -4.59 -7.29 15.00
N ALA A 50 -3.75 -8.17 15.55
CA ALA A 50 -3.99 -8.81 16.85
C ALA A 50 -4.18 -7.79 17.99
N ARG A 51 -3.33 -6.76 18.07
CA ARG A 51 -3.40 -5.72 19.10
C ARG A 51 -4.61 -4.80 18.93
N VAL A 52 -5.00 -4.53 17.69
CA VAL A 52 -6.25 -3.81 17.41
C VAL A 52 -7.46 -4.66 17.83
N ALA A 53 -7.46 -5.96 17.49
CA ALA A 53 -8.55 -6.88 17.79
C ALA A 53 -8.80 -7.08 19.31
N GLU A 54 -7.77 -6.98 20.14
CA GLU A 54 -7.93 -7.05 21.61
C GLU A 54 -8.91 -6.00 22.15
N ALA A 55 -8.91 -4.78 21.59
CA ALA A 55 -9.81 -3.70 22.02
C ALA A 55 -11.29 -3.98 21.71
N PHE A 56 -11.57 -4.96 20.84
CA PHE A 56 -12.91 -5.37 20.43
C PHE A 56 -13.32 -6.72 21.01
N ARG A 57 -12.40 -7.45 21.66
CA ARG A 57 -12.70 -8.74 22.31
C ARG A 57 -13.80 -8.54 23.37
N GLY A 58 -14.91 -9.26 23.20
CA GLY A 58 -16.05 -9.22 24.13
C GLY A 58 -16.89 -7.95 24.09
N LYS A 59 -16.64 -7.02 23.15
CA LYS A 59 -17.48 -5.81 22.99
C LYS A 59 -18.81 -6.08 22.29
N ILE A 60 -18.93 -7.20 21.59
CA ILE A 60 -20.21 -7.61 21.03
C ILE A 60 -21.00 -8.31 22.14
N LYS A 61 -21.82 -7.53 22.85
CA LYS A 61 -22.57 -7.99 24.02
C LYS A 61 -23.81 -8.82 23.65
N ASP A 62 -24.31 -8.67 22.43
CA ASP A 62 -25.53 -9.31 21.93
C ASP A 62 -25.32 -10.04 20.60
N ALA A 63 -24.07 -10.40 20.26
CA ALA A 63 -23.85 -11.28 19.11
C ALA A 63 -24.42 -12.66 19.44
N PRO A 64 -25.09 -13.32 18.48
CA PRO A 64 -25.34 -14.74 18.63
C PRO A 64 -24.00 -15.46 18.84
N ALA A 65 -23.97 -16.37 19.81
CA ALA A 65 -22.76 -17.17 20.11
C ALA A 65 -22.25 -17.93 18.88
N ASP A 66 -23.15 -18.17 17.92
CA ASP A 66 -22.88 -18.78 16.65
C ASP A 66 -23.20 -17.84 15.47
N LEU A 67 -22.15 -17.23 14.90
CA LEU A 67 -22.27 -16.39 13.72
C LEU A 67 -22.57 -17.21 12.45
N SER A 68 -22.38 -18.53 12.46
CA SER A 68 -22.77 -19.43 11.36
C SER A 68 -24.29 -19.61 11.24
N THR A 69 -25.05 -19.02 12.17
CA THR A 69 -26.52 -18.94 12.09
C THR A 69 -27.03 -17.53 11.79
N ASN A 70 -26.15 -16.53 11.65
CA ASN A 70 -26.58 -15.15 11.41
C ASN A 70 -26.99 -14.97 9.94
N PRO A 71 -28.28 -14.75 9.63
CA PRO A 71 -28.76 -14.65 8.24
C PRO A 71 -28.11 -13.50 7.48
N ALA A 72 -27.75 -12.41 8.17
CA ALA A 72 -27.09 -11.26 7.57
C ALA A 72 -25.66 -11.57 7.08
N TYR A 73 -25.02 -12.63 7.60
CA TYR A 73 -23.69 -13.06 7.16
C TYR A 73 -23.72 -13.87 5.87
N PHE A 74 -24.87 -14.47 5.54
CA PHE A 74 -25.05 -15.30 4.35
C PHE A 74 -25.64 -14.52 3.16
N ASP A 75 -26.12 -13.30 3.37
CA ASP A 75 -26.63 -12.48 2.29
C ASP A 75 -25.50 -12.10 1.32
N GLY A 76 -25.60 -12.60 0.08
CA GLY A 76 -24.58 -12.41 -0.96
C GLY A 76 -23.36 -13.35 -0.88
N PHE A 77 -23.28 -14.28 0.07
CA PHE A 77 -22.15 -15.22 0.13
C PHE A 77 -22.24 -16.25 -1.01
N GLY A 78 -21.28 -16.22 -1.93
CA GLY A 78 -21.22 -17.13 -3.07
C GLY A 78 -21.99 -16.69 -4.33
N GLN A 79 -22.41 -15.43 -4.39
CA GLN A 79 -22.81 -14.77 -5.64
C GLN A 79 -21.60 -14.24 -6.41
#